data_AF-A0A924X1C3-F1
#
_entry.id   AF-A0A924X1C3-F1
#
_cell.length_a   1.000
_cell.length_b   1.000
_cell.length_c   1.000
_cell.angle_alpha   90.00
_cell.angle_beta   90.00
_cell.angle_gamma   90.00
#
_symmetry.space_group_name_H-M   'P 1'
#
loop_
_entity.id
_entity.type
_entity.pdbx_description
1 polymer ?
#
loop_
_entity_poly.entity_id
_entity_poly.type
_entity_poly.pdbx_seq_one_letter_code
_entity_poly.pdbx_strand_id
1 'polypeptide(L)'
;MKTGTELSFEQLRTRGERLLEDLSREIYRAQAGLATTAELQPIYARHAAILGDDAISMVRERFIAAEEGSEERRSMRALLDWLADTHAQRALAPLDEREIEWEASAVVAVSDGRSIPYQRAAIEIANAERRDDRLAIEHARAALVARELAPLRRDRFAREKELSESLEIAADYPAAFIALTGIDVHTLAEECRTFLRDTQAMWDDTASEVVRNRLGIRMEEATRADALALLRGRDFDAAFPSSELEPAVRRQVGEMGIDAEAGGRIVFDTGEREGKRSRAFCAPVRVPEEVYLVLRPHGGQSDYRTLLHELGHALHFGYMRPDLPFEYRWLGDNSITESYAMLFDHLLHDSGWLLRYTSLSRKEVPAFRRAAGFEELHFLRRYCAKIQYELELYGNATP
;
A
#
# COMPACT_ATOMS: atom_id res chain seq x y z
N MET A 1 -34.10 1.00 -32.51
CA MET A 1 -34.35 1.80 -31.30
C MET A 1 -34.10 0.94 -30.07
N LYS A 2 -32.88 0.93 -29.54
CA LYS A 2 -32.63 0.48 -28.17
C LYS A 2 -32.75 1.73 -27.29
N THR A 3 -33.90 1.92 -26.67
CA THR A 3 -34.06 2.86 -25.56
C THR A 3 -33.39 2.25 -24.34
N GLY A 4 -32.06 2.27 -24.31
CA GLY A 4 -31.31 2.16 -23.07
C GLY A 4 -31.36 3.53 -22.42
N THR A 5 -31.90 3.64 -21.21
CA THR A 5 -31.85 4.89 -20.44
C THR A 5 -30.38 5.30 -20.33
N GLU A 6 -30.02 6.48 -20.83
CA GLU A 6 -28.68 7.05 -20.67
C GLU A 6 -28.29 7.03 -19.18
N LEU A 7 -27.09 6.54 -18.88
CA LEU A 7 -26.57 6.51 -17.51
C LEU A 7 -26.42 7.96 -17.02
N SER A 8 -27.06 8.29 -15.89
CA SER A 8 -26.87 9.61 -15.26
C SER A 8 -25.70 9.60 -14.26
N PHE A 9 -25.13 10.78 -13.96
CA PHE A 9 -24.07 10.92 -12.94
C PHE A 9 -24.53 10.49 -11.54
N GLU A 10 -25.80 10.70 -11.19
CA GLU A 10 -26.35 10.25 -9.90
C GLU A 10 -26.40 8.72 -9.82
N GLN A 11 -26.81 8.06 -10.91
CA GLN A 11 -26.77 6.61 -11.01
C GLN A 11 -25.33 6.07 -10.98
N LEU A 12 -24.39 6.76 -11.65
CA LEU A 12 -22.97 6.40 -11.61
C LEU A 12 -22.44 6.45 -10.18
N ARG A 13 -22.65 7.55 -9.44
CA ARG A 13 -22.23 7.68 -8.04
C ARG A 13 -22.84 6.60 -7.15
N THR A 14 -24.17 6.44 -7.21
CA THR A 14 -24.89 5.48 -6.36
C THR A 14 -24.46 4.04 -6.62
N ARG A 15 -24.25 3.67 -7.89
CA ARG A 15 -23.83 2.32 -8.25
C ARG A 15 -22.33 2.11 -8.05
N GLY A 16 -21.51 3.15 -8.27
CA GLY A 16 -20.07 3.11 -8.03
C GLY A 16 -19.73 2.91 -6.56
N GLU A 17 -20.45 3.60 -5.68
CA GLU A 17 -20.35 3.37 -4.23
C GLU A 17 -20.71 1.94 -3.85
N ARG A 18 -21.79 1.39 -4.41
CA ARG A 18 -22.18 -0.01 -4.19
C ARG A 18 -21.15 -1.01 -4.74
N LEU A 19 -20.52 -0.70 -5.87
CA LEU A 19 -19.44 -1.52 -6.42
C LEU A 19 -18.25 -1.54 -5.47
N LEU A 20 -17.80 -0.38 -4.97
CA LEU A 20 -16.71 -0.33 -3.99
C LEU A 20 -17.06 -1.03 -2.68
N GLU A 21 -18.32 -0.91 -2.20
CA GLU A 21 -18.77 -1.66 -1.03
C GLU A 21 -18.68 -3.18 -1.26
N ASP A 22 -19.20 -3.68 -2.38
CA ASP A 22 -19.14 -5.11 -2.71
C ASP A 22 -17.68 -5.60 -2.83
N LEU A 23 -16.82 -4.86 -3.55
CA LEU A 23 -15.42 -5.22 -3.76
C LEU A 23 -14.62 -5.20 -2.45
N SER A 24 -14.72 -4.11 -1.69
CA SER A 24 -14.01 -3.95 -0.42
C SER A 24 -14.44 -5.01 0.59
N ARG A 25 -15.74 -5.32 0.65
CA ARG A 25 -16.27 -6.38 1.52
C ARG A 25 -15.75 -7.77 1.12
N GLU A 26 -15.69 -8.07 -0.17
CA GLU A 26 -15.18 -9.35 -0.67
C GLU A 26 -13.68 -9.51 -0.36
N ILE A 27 -12.90 -8.45 -0.64
CA ILE A 27 -11.47 -8.41 -0.33
C ILE A 27 -11.24 -8.56 1.18
N TYR A 28 -12.00 -7.83 2.01
CA TYR A 28 -11.95 -7.97 3.46
C TYR A 28 -12.19 -9.41 3.88
N ARG A 29 -13.27 -10.04 3.39
CA ARG A 29 -13.62 -11.42 3.78
C ARG A 29 -12.53 -12.42 3.43
N ALA A 30 -11.98 -12.34 2.22
CA ALA A 30 -10.89 -13.20 1.79
C ALA A 30 -9.62 -12.97 2.62
N GLN A 31 -9.19 -11.72 2.80
CA GLN A 31 -7.95 -11.40 3.52
C GLN A 31 -8.06 -11.60 5.04
N ALA A 32 -9.28 -11.51 5.61
CA ALA A 32 -9.56 -11.74 7.01
C ALA A 32 -9.75 -13.23 7.39
N GLY A 33 -9.67 -14.15 6.41
CA GLY A 33 -9.89 -15.58 6.61
C GLY A 33 -11.37 -15.95 6.84
N LEU A 34 -12.30 -15.12 6.39
CA LEU A 34 -13.75 -15.37 6.45
C LEU A 34 -14.29 -16.04 5.17
N ALA A 35 -13.49 -16.04 4.11
CA ALA A 35 -13.70 -16.75 2.86
C ALA A 35 -12.36 -17.33 2.38
N THR A 36 -12.41 -18.41 1.60
CA THR A 36 -11.22 -19.10 1.07
C THR A 36 -10.60 -18.37 -0.13
N THR A 37 -11.41 -17.67 -0.92
CA THR A 37 -11.04 -16.93 -2.13
C THR A 37 -11.84 -15.63 -2.20
N ALA A 38 -11.41 -14.70 -3.07
CA ALA A 38 -12.17 -13.50 -3.40
C ALA A 38 -12.80 -13.66 -4.79
N GLU A 39 -14.12 -13.61 -4.89
CA GLU A 39 -14.87 -13.75 -6.15
C GLU A 39 -15.13 -12.37 -6.78
N LEU A 40 -14.11 -11.77 -7.40
CA LEU A 40 -14.20 -10.40 -7.94
C LEU A 40 -14.96 -10.32 -9.28
N GLN A 41 -14.79 -11.29 -10.18
CA GLN A 41 -15.42 -11.25 -11.51
C GLN A 41 -16.96 -11.23 -11.43
N PRO A 42 -17.63 -12.02 -10.57
CA PRO A 42 -19.07 -11.92 -10.39
C PRO A 42 -19.53 -10.54 -9.90
N ILE A 43 -18.71 -9.84 -9.10
CA ILE A 43 -19.02 -8.48 -8.64
C ILE A 43 -18.97 -7.52 -9.82
N TYR A 44 -17.89 -7.53 -10.61
CA TYR A 44 -17.78 -6.72 -11.81
C TYR A 44 -18.91 -6.97 -12.81
N ALA A 45 -19.32 -8.23 -12.98
CA ALA A 45 -20.44 -8.59 -13.86
C ALA A 45 -21.77 -7.98 -13.40
N ARG A 46 -22.06 -7.97 -12.09
CA ARG A 46 -23.28 -7.33 -11.54
C ARG A 46 -23.30 -5.82 -11.76
N HIS A 47 -22.13 -5.18 -11.76
CA HIS A 47 -21.97 -3.73 -11.91
C HIS A 47 -21.54 -3.30 -13.31
N ALA A 48 -21.57 -4.19 -14.31
CA ALA A 48 -21.05 -3.92 -15.65
C ALA A 48 -21.64 -2.66 -16.33
N ALA A 49 -22.88 -2.28 -15.97
CA ALA A 49 -23.58 -1.13 -16.52
C ALA A 49 -22.90 0.24 -16.23
N ILE A 50 -22.02 0.34 -15.23
CA ILE A 50 -21.26 1.57 -14.94
C ILE A 50 -19.78 1.49 -15.32
N LEU A 51 -19.36 0.37 -15.91
CA LEU A 51 -17.96 0.07 -16.22
C LEU A 51 -17.72 -0.01 -17.74
N GLY A 52 -18.71 0.39 -18.54
CA GLY A 52 -18.59 0.43 -20.00
C GLY A 52 -17.91 1.70 -20.49
N ASP A 53 -17.48 1.67 -21.75
CA ASP A 53 -16.80 2.80 -22.41
C ASP A 53 -17.68 4.05 -22.44
N ASP A 54 -19.01 3.88 -22.50
CA ASP A 54 -19.99 4.97 -22.41
C ASP A 54 -19.90 5.73 -21.08
N ALA A 55 -19.69 5.02 -19.95
CA ALA A 55 -19.60 5.63 -18.63
C ALA A 55 -18.31 6.45 -18.50
N ILE A 56 -17.18 5.91 -18.98
CA ILE A 56 -15.89 6.61 -18.99
C ILE A 56 -15.97 7.83 -19.90
N SER A 57 -16.49 7.67 -21.11
CA SER A 57 -16.61 8.76 -22.09
C SER A 57 -17.47 9.90 -21.55
N MET A 58 -18.61 9.59 -20.93
CA MET A 58 -19.49 10.58 -20.29
C MET A 58 -18.74 11.41 -19.22
N VAL A 59 -17.98 10.76 -18.33
CA VAL A 59 -17.23 11.47 -17.26
C VAL A 59 -16.05 12.24 -17.85
N ARG A 60 -15.32 11.64 -18.81
CA ARG A 60 -14.18 12.26 -19.49
C ARG A 60 -14.57 13.53 -20.23
N GLU A 61 -15.65 13.49 -21.01
CA GLU A 61 -16.15 14.68 -21.73
C GLU A 61 -16.54 15.79 -20.77
N ARG A 62 -17.19 15.44 -19.65
CA ARG A 62 -17.56 16.43 -18.63
C ARG A 62 -16.34 16.99 -17.90
N PHE A 63 -15.35 16.16 -17.60
CA PHE A 63 -14.08 16.59 -17.02
C PHE A 63 -13.37 17.59 -17.93
N ILE A 64 -13.25 17.30 -19.23
CA ILE A 64 -12.61 18.17 -20.23
C ILE A 64 -13.38 19.48 -20.39
N ALA A 65 -14.71 19.45 -20.41
CA ALA A 65 -15.55 20.63 -20.59
C ALA A 65 -15.66 21.53 -19.35
N ALA A 66 -15.40 20.99 -18.15
CA ALA A 66 -15.49 21.75 -16.90
C ALA A 66 -14.36 22.76 -16.75
N GLU A 67 -14.68 23.93 -16.19
CA GLU A 67 -13.71 25.01 -15.96
C GLU A 67 -12.59 24.58 -15.01
N GLU A 68 -11.35 24.98 -15.30
CA GLU A 68 -10.19 24.69 -14.45
C GLU A 68 -10.39 25.24 -13.03
N GLY A 69 -10.08 24.43 -12.02
CA GLY A 69 -10.31 24.79 -10.61
C GLY A 69 -11.77 24.77 -10.12
N SER A 70 -12.76 24.47 -10.97
CA SER A 70 -14.17 24.35 -10.54
C SER A 70 -14.43 23.08 -9.71
N GLU A 71 -15.48 23.12 -8.87
CA GLU A 71 -15.91 21.95 -8.11
C GLU A 71 -16.36 20.80 -9.01
N GLU A 72 -16.98 21.13 -10.15
CA GLU A 72 -17.36 20.14 -11.15
C GLU A 72 -16.14 19.41 -11.69
N ARG A 73 -15.08 20.12 -12.08
CA ARG A 73 -13.85 19.50 -12.56
C ARG A 73 -13.20 18.64 -11.48
N ARG A 74 -13.22 19.08 -10.22
CA ARG A 74 -12.72 18.30 -9.07
C ARG A 74 -13.50 17.00 -8.88
N SER A 75 -14.83 17.05 -8.93
CA SER A 75 -15.70 15.86 -8.84
C SER A 75 -15.47 14.91 -10.00
N MET A 76 -15.46 15.41 -11.23
CA MET A 76 -15.28 14.58 -12.43
C MET A 76 -13.90 13.95 -12.48
N ARG A 77 -12.85 14.63 -12.00
CA ARG A 77 -11.51 14.06 -11.87
C ARG A 77 -11.50 12.83 -10.96
N ALA A 78 -12.07 12.93 -9.76
CA ALA A 78 -12.11 11.80 -8.82
C ALA A 78 -12.90 10.60 -9.38
N LEU A 79 -14.03 10.87 -10.06
CA LEU A 79 -14.80 9.81 -10.72
C LEU A 79 -14.07 9.21 -11.92
N LEU A 80 -13.37 10.03 -12.71
CA LEU A 80 -12.64 9.57 -13.89
C LEU A 80 -11.42 8.74 -13.49
N ASP A 81 -10.69 9.15 -12.46
CA ASP A 81 -9.56 8.41 -11.90
C ASP A 81 -9.99 7.02 -11.44
N TRP A 82 -11.04 6.97 -10.61
CA TRP A 82 -11.64 5.70 -10.16
C TRP A 82 -12.13 4.83 -11.31
N LEU A 83 -12.80 5.40 -12.32
CA LEU A 83 -13.29 4.66 -13.47
C LEU A 83 -12.14 4.11 -14.34
N ALA A 84 -11.09 4.90 -14.55
CA ALA A 84 -9.91 4.49 -15.31
C ALA A 84 -9.20 3.31 -14.64
N ASP A 85 -8.96 3.42 -13.32
CA ASP A 85 -8.38 2.35 -12.51
C ASP A 85 -9.26 1.09 -12.50
N THR A 86 -10.57 1.24 -12.25
CA THR A 86 -11.51 0.10 -12.25
C THR A 86 -11.60 -0.58 -13.61
N HIS A 87 -11.54 0.19 -14.71
CA HIS A 87 -11.53 -0.35 -16.07
C HIS A 87 -10.28 -1.21 -16.32
N ALA A 88 -9.11 -0.70 -15.94
CA ALA A 88 -7.85 -1.42 -16.05
C ALA A 88 -7.86 -2.69 -15.19
N GLN A 89 -8.23 -2.60 -13.91
CA GLN A 89 -8.32 -3.74 -12.99
C GLN A 89 -9.26 -4.83 -13.51
N ARG A 90 -10.43 -4.47 -14.03
CA ARG A 90 -11.36 -5.46 -14.61
C ARG A 90 -10.73 -6.22 -15.79
N ALA A 91 -10.02 -5.52 -16.66
CA ALA A 91 -9.39 -6.12 -17.83
C ALA A 91 -8.15 -6.96 -17.44
N LEU A 92 -7.45 -6.58 -16.37
CA LEU A 92 -6.25 -7.25 -15.86
C LEU A 92 -6.55 -8.37 -14.86
N ALA A 93 -7.79 -8.49 -14.37
CA ALA A 93 -8.19 -9.49 -13.37
C ALA A 93 -7.70 -10.92 -13.65
N PRO A 94 -7.73 -11.46 -14.90
CA PRO A 94 -7.18 -12.80 -15.17
C PRO A 94 -5.66 -12.91 -14.97
N LEU A 95 -4.89 -11.83 -15.22
CA LEU A 95 -3.45 -11.80 -14.95
C LEU A 95 -3.19 -11.66 -13.44
N ASP A 96 -3.97 -10.84 -12.74
CA ASP A 96 -3.88 -10.69 -11.29
C ASP A 96 -4.20 -12.01 -10.57
N GLU A 97 -5.24 -12.74 -11.01
CA GLU A 97 -5.58 -14.07 -10.49
C GLU A 97 -4.45 -15.08 -10.69
N ARG A 98 -3.80 -15.07 -11.87
CA ARG A 98 -2.63 -15.93 -12.14
C ARG A 98 -1.42 -15.55 -11.30
N GLU A 99 -1.19 -14.26 -11.04
CA GLU A 99 -0.12 -13.82 -10.15
C GLU A 99 -0.39 -14.28 -8.71
N ILE A 100 -1.62 -14.13 -8.22
CA ILE A 100 -2.03 -14.59 -6.88
C ILE A 100 -1.86 -16.11 -6.75
N GLU A 101 -2.32 -16.90 -7.73
CA GLU A 101 -2.14 -18.36 -7.75
C GLU A 101 -0.66 -18.75 -7.76
N TRP A 102 0.15 -18.04 -8.56
CA TRP A 102 1.60 -18.25 -8.59
C TRP A 102 2.22 -17.94 -7.22
N GLU A 103 1.92 -16.79 -6.61
CA GLU A 103 2.48 -16.44 -5.30
C GLU A 103 2.09 -17.44 -4.20
N ALA A 104 0.87 -17.98 -4.26
CA ALA A 104 0.37 -18.96 -3.31
C ALA A 104 1.00 -20.35 -3.47
N SER A 105 1.34 -20.76 -4.70
CA SER A 105 1.85 -22.10 -5.01
C SER A 105 3.36 -22.16 -5.22
N ALA A 106 4.01 -21.04 -5.51
CA ALA A 106 5.42 -20.98 -5.85
C ALA A 106 6.30 -21.38 -4.67
N VAL A 107 7.32 -22.19 -4.96
CA VAL A 107 8.27 -22.70 -3.97
C VAL A 107 9.69 -22.37 -4.38
N VAL A 108 10.40 -21.69 -3.48
CA VAL A 108 11.82 -21.38 -3.59
C VAL A 108 12.62 -22.62 -3.18
N ALA A 109 13.22 -23.29 -4.17
CA ALA A 109 14.16 -24.39 -3.95
C ALA A 109 15.56 -23.83 -3.69
N VAL A 110 16.03 -23.96 -2.46
CA VAL A 110 17.35 -23.46 -2.01
C VAL A 110 18.41 -24.52 -2.30
N SER A 111 19.65 -24.09 -2.58
CA SER A 111 20.76 -24.98 -2.95
C SER A 111 21.14 -26.02 -1.88
N ASP A 112 20.75 -25.80 -0.62
CA ASP A 112 20.98 -26.71 0.50
C ASP A 112 19.84 -27.74 0.69
N GLY A 113 18.89 -27.81 -0.24
CA GLY A 113 17.78 -28.75 -0.24
C GLY A 113 16.53 -28.25 0.48
N ARG A 114 16.55 -27.06 1.08
CA ARG A 114 15.34 -26.45 1.66
C ARG A 114 14.34 -26.07 0.57
N SER A 115 13.07 -26.14 0.95
CA SER A 115 11.92 -25.81 0.12
C SER A 115 11.09 -24.78 0.88
N ILE A 116 11.07 -23.54 0.41
CA ILE A 116 10.46 -22.40 1.13
C ILE A 116 9.33 -21.82 0.27
N PRO A 117 8.07 -21.76 0.75
CA PRO A 117 7.00 -21.07 0.03
C PRO A 117 7.42 -19.63 -0.32
N TYR A 118 7.14 -19.17 -1.53
CA TYR A 118 7.57 -17.85 -2.01
C TYR A 118 7.18 -16.72 -1.04
N GLN A 119 5.95 -16.74 -0.54
CA GLN A 119 5.44 -15.77 0.44
C GLN A 119 6.22 -15.75 1.76
N ARG A 120 6.87 -16.85 2.12
CA ARG A 120 7.70 -16.97 3.33
C ARG A 120 9.14 -16.50 3.10
N ALA A 121 9.62 -16.46 1.86
CA ALA A 121 11.04 -16.21 1.57
C ALA A 121 11.57 -14.90 2.18
N ALA A 122 10.81 -13.80 2.08
CA ALA A 122 11.23 -12.52 2.69
C ALA A 122 11.33 -12.59 4.21
N ILE A 123 10.40 -13.30 4.87
CA ILE A 123 10.40 -13.53 6.32
C ILE A 123 11.59 -14.41 6.70
N GLU A 124 11.86 -15.49 5.97
CA GLU A 124 13.00 -16.37 6.25
C GLU A 124 14.34 -15.64 6.05
N ILE A 125 14.46 -14.80 5.01
CA ILE A 125 15.64 -13.95 4.79
C ILE A 125 15.82 -12.95 5.95
N ALA A 126 14.76 -12.21 6.29
CA ALA A 126 14.79 -11.27 7.41
C ALA A 126 15.08 -11.96 8.76
N ASN A 127 14.65 -13.23 8.86
CA ASN A 127 14.77 -14.34 9.81
C ASN A 127 16.17 -14.97 10.06
N ALA A 128 17.00 -15.08 9.02
CA ALA A 128 18.18 -15.92 9.12
C ALA A 128 19.38 -15.20 9.76
N GLU A 129 19.96 -15.86 10.77
CA GLU A 129 21.12 -15.36 11.51
C GLU A 129 22.38 -15.34 10.65
N ARG A 130 22.59 -16.40 9.86
CA ARG A 130 23.76 -16.55 9.00
C ARG A 130 23.54 -15.83 7.67
N ARG A 131 24.53 -15.02 7.26
CA ARG A 131 24.49 -14.30 5.98
C ARG A 131 24.43 -15.25 4.78
N ASP A 132 25.20 -16.33 4.80
CA ASP A 132 25.21 -17.32 3.71
C ASP A 132 23.81 -17.88 3.45
N ASP A 133 23.05 -18.17 4.52
CA ASP A 133 21.70 -18.68 4.44
C ASP A 133 20.76 -17.64 3.80
N ARG A 134 20.88 -16.36 4.17
CA ARG A 134 20.11 -15.26 3.56
C ARG A 134 20.39 -15.12 2.07
N LEU A 135 21.67 -15.15 1.68
CA LEU A 135 22.08 -15.02 0.29
C LEU A 135 21.62 -16.21 -0.55
N ALA A 136 21.68 -17.42 0.00
CA ALA A 136 21.21 -18.63 -0.68
C ALA A 136 19.70 -18.57 -0.97
N ILE A 137 18.88 -18.14 0.01
CA ILE A 137 17.43 -17.98 -0.17
C ILE A 137 17.15 -16.88 -1.20
N GLU A 138 17.80 -15.71 -1.10
CA GLU A 138 17.55 -14.60 -2.03
C GLU A 138 17.99 -14.94 -3.45
N HIS A 139 19.12 -15.62 -3.64
CA HIS A 139 19.57 -16.06 -4.97
C HIS A 139 18.55 -17.01 -5.61
N ALA A 140 18.09 -18.02 -4.87
CA ALA A 140 17.06 -18.95 -5.35
C ALA A 140 15.73 -18.24 -5.66
N ARG A 141 15.30 -17.33 -4.78
CA ARG A 141 14.09 -16.52 -4.94
C ARG A 141 14.18 -15.61 -6.17
N ALA A 142 15.32 -14.95 -6.37
CA ALA A 142 15.55 -14.05 -7.50
C ALA A 142 15.53 -14.82 -8.83
N ALA A 143 16.17 -15.99 -8.89
CA ALA A 143 16.15 -16.83 -10.09
C ALA A 143 14.73 -17.33 -10.43
N LEU A 144 13.96 -17.75 -9.42
CA LEU A 144 12.56 -18.15 -9.59
C LEU A 144 11.70 -16.99 -10.12
N VAL A 145 11.79 -15.81 -9.49
CA VAL A 145 11.04 -14.63 -9.93
C VAL A 145 11.43 -14.19 -11.33
N ALA A 146 12.72 -14.16 -11.67
CA ALA A 146 13.17 -13.78 -13.00
C ALA A 146 12.64 -14.71 -14.09
N ARG A 147 12.54 -16.02 -13.79
CA ARG A 147 12.05 -17.03 -14.74
C ARG A 147 10.54 -16.99 -14.93
N GLU A 148 9.77 -16.83 -13.86
CA GLU A 148 8.33 -17.12 -13.87
C GLU A 148 7.47 -15.87 -13.64
N LEU A 149 7.78 -15.08 -12.62
CA LEU A 149 6.95 -13.93 -12.23
C LEU A 149 7.25 -12.67 -13.06
N ALA A 150 8.52 -12.41 -13.37
CA ALA A 150 8.91 -11.20 -14.10
C ALA A 150 8.29 -11.11 -15.50
N PRO A 151 8.18 -12.20 -16.30
CA PRO A 151 7.44 -12.16 -17.55
C PRO A 151 5.94 -11.84 -17.37
N LEU A 152 5.28 -12.41 -16.36
CA LEU A 152 3.88 -12.15 -16.05
C LEU A 152 3.65 -10.68 -15.69
N ARG A 153 4.50 -10.12 -14.82
CA ARG A 153 4.42 -8.70 -14.44
C ARG A 153 4.69 -7.76 -15.60
N ARG A 154 5.61 -8.13 -16.51
CA ARG A 154 5.87 -7.33 -17.72
C ARG A 154 4.64 -7.29 -18.63
N ASP A 155 3.97 -8.42 -18.82
CA ASP A 155 2.74 -8.51 -19.62
C ASP A 155 1.61 -7.70 -19.00
N ARG A 156 1.38 -7.86 -17.68
CA ARG A 156 0.41 -7.06 -16.92
C ARG A 156 0.69 -5.57 -17.07
N PHE A 157 1.93 -5.14 -16.86
CA PHE A 157 2.36 -3.75 -16.98
C PHE A 157 2.13 -3.18 -18.39
N ALA A 158 2.57 -3.88 -19.44
CA ALA A 158 2.40 -3.43 -20.81
C ALA A 158 0.90 -3.25 -21.13
N ARG A 159 0.07 -4.19 -20.65
CA ARG A 159 -1.37 -4.14 -20.84
C ARG A 159 -2.04 -3.00 -20.07
N GLU A 160 -1.62 -2.74 -18.84
CA GLU A 160 -2.10 -1.62 -18.02
C GLU A 160 -1.80 -0.27 -18.69
N LYS A 161 -0.59 -0.12 -19.24
CA LYS A 161 -0.21 1.07 -20.01
C LYS A 161 -1.09 1.24 -21.24
N GLU A 162 -1.25 0.20 -22.07
CA GLU A 162 -2.11 0.22 -23.26
C GLU A 162 -3.55 0.60 -22.93
N LEU A 163 -4.12 0.01 -21.86
CA LEU A 163 -5.48 0.28 -21.42
C LEU A 163 -5.63 1.75 -21.01
N SER A 164 -4.69 2.26 -20.21
CA SER A 164 -4.72 3.65 -19.74
C SER A 164 -4.60 4.64 -20.89
N GLU A 165 -3.70 4.39 -21.85
CA GLU A 165 -3.53 5.23 -23.05
C GLU A 165 -4.75 5.16 -23.98
N SER A 166 -5.43 4.00 -24.07
CA SER A 166 -6.65 3.84 -24.88
C SER A 166 -7.84 4.67 -24.38
N LEU A 167 -7.80 5.15 -23.13
CA LEU A 167 -8.82 6.04 -22.58
C LEU A 167 -8.67 7.49 -23.09
N GLU A 168 -7.59 7.81 -23.80
CA GLU A 168 -7.31 9.13 -24.41
C GLU A 168 -7.52 10.30 -23.44
N ILE A 169 -7.18 10.10 -22.17
CA ILE A 169 -7.28 11.13 -21.12
C ILE A 169 -6.21 12.21 -21.34
N ALA A 170 -5.03 11.79 -21.81
CA ALA A 170 -3.92 12.66 -22.18
C ALA A 170 -3.07 12.00 -23.28
N ALA A 171 -1.96 12.63 -23.66
CA ALA A 171 -1.09 12.19 -24.76
C ALA A 171 -0.31 10.90 -24.47
N ASP A 172 0.00 10.64 -23.20
CA ASP A 172 0.73 9.46 -22.73
C ASP A 172 0.35 9.13 -21.27
N TYR A 173 0.86 8.00 -20.77
CA TYR A 173 0.57 7.52 -19.42
C TYR A 173 0.94 8.53 -18.31
N PRO A 174 2.18 9.10 -18.24
CA PRO A 174 2.49 10.11 -17.23
C PRO A 174 1.58 11.34 -17.26
N ALA A 175 1.25 11.85 -18.45
CA ALA A 175 0.33 12.97 -18.59
C ALA A 175 -1.09 12.62 -18.12
N ALA A 176 -1.55 11.39 -18.36
CA ALA A 176 -2.84 10.91 -17.87
C ALA A 176 -2.84 10.83 -16.34
N PHE A 177 -1.77 10.30 -15.74
CA PHE A 177 -1.60 10.26 -14.28
C PHE A 177 -1.63 11.66 -13.66
N ILE A 178 -0.93 12.64 -14.24
CA ILE A 178 -0.96 14.05 -13.77
C ILE A 178 -2.38 14.62 -13.87
N ALA A 179 -3.08 14.38 -14.98
CA ALA A 179 -4.42 14.89 -15.19
C ALA A 179 -5.44 14.33 -14.17
N LEU A 180 -5.30 13.05 -13.81
CA LEU A 180 -6.20 12.35 -12.90
C LEU A 180 -5.87 12.59 -11.42
N THR A 181 -4.59 12.58 -11.04
CA THR A 181 -4.18 12.77 -9.64
C THR A 181 -4.03 14.25 -9.27
N GLY A 182 -3.76 15.11 -10.25
CA GLY A 182 -3.39 16.50 -10.01
C GLY A 182 -1.95 16.67 -9.47
N ILE A 183 -1.19 15.59 -9.37
CA ILE A 183 0.20 15.59 -8.87
C ILE A 183 1.14 15.79 -10.06
N ASP A 184 1.92 16.87 -10.05
CA ASP A 184 3.01 17.06 -11.01
C ASP A 184 4.18 16.11 -10.67
N VAL A 185 4.14 14.92 -11.27
CA VAL A 185 5.15 13.87 -11.06
C VAL A 185 6.53 14.26 -11.56
N HIS A 186 6.65 15.20 -12.51
CA HIS A 186 7.95 15.67 -12.99
C HIS A 186 8.61 16.60 -11.97
N THR A 187 7.83 17.53 -11.42
CA THR A 187 8.29 18.38 -10.30
C THR A 187 8.64 17.53 -9.10
N LEU A 188 7.78 16.57 -8.71
CA LEU A 188 8.07 15.64 -7.61
C LEU A 188 9.35 14.83 -7.86
N ALA A 189 9.59 14.36 -9.08
CA ALA A 189 10.82 13.64 -9.41
C ALA A 189 12.08 14.53 -9.33
N GLU A 190 11.99 15.83 -9.65
CA GLU A 190 13.07 16.79 -9.43
C GLU A 190 13.35 17.00 -7.93
N GLU A 191 12.30 17.17 -7.13
CA GLU A 191 12.41 17.27 -5.67
C GLU A 191 13.06 16.01 -5.09
N CYS A 192 12.65 14.82 -5.53
CA CYS A 192 13.25 13.55 -5.17
C CYS A 192 14.73 13.45 -5.56
N ARG A 193 15.10 13.90 -6.77
CA ARG A 193 16.52 13.94 -7.20
C ARG A 193 17.35 14.90 -6.34
N THR A 194 16.79 16.05 -6.02
CA THR A 194 17.40 17.02 -5.10
C THR A 194 17.58 16.43 -3.70
N PHE A 195 16.55 15.78 -3.15
CA PHE A 195 16.64 15.11 -1.85
C PHE A 195 17.72 14.04 -1.83
N LEU A 196 17.81 13.19 -2.87
CA LEU A 196 18.83 12.15 -2.97
C LEU A 196 20.25 12.73 -2.99
N ARG A 197 20.47 13.80 -3.78
CA ARG A 197 21.75 14.51 -3.87
C ARG A 197 22.13 15.14 -2.53
N ASP A 198 21.21 15.89 -1.93
CA ASP A 198 21.48 16.68 -0.73
C ASP A 198 21.68 15.78 0.50
N THR A 199 21.06 14.59 0.51
CA THR A 199 21.24 13.59 1.58
C THR A 199 22.36 12.57 1.29
N GLN A 200 23.05 12.65 0.15
CA GLN A 200 24.03 11.65 -0.27
C GLN A 200 25.19 11.49 0.73
N ALA A 201 25.84 12.58 1.12
CA ALA A 201 26.97 12.52 2.05
C ALA A 201 26.57 11.94 3.43
N MET A 202 25.39 12.31 3.93
CA MET A 202 24.84 11.76 5.17
C MET A 202 24.55 10.26 5.03
N TRP A 203 23.98 9.84 3.90
CA TRP A 203 23.70 8.44 3.60
C TRP A 203 24.98 7.60 3.55
N ASP A 204 26.01 8.08 2.86
CA ASP A 204 27.27 7.34 2.70
C ASP A 204 27.95 7.08 4.05
N ASP A 205 27.95 8.06 4.96
CA ASP A 205 28.47 7.89 6.32
C ASP A 205 27.57 6.96 7.16
N THR A 206 26.28 7.30 7.25
CA THR A 206 25.34 6.62 8.15
C THR A 206 25.09 5.16 7.73
N ALA A 207 24.86 4.90 6.44
CA ALA A 207 24.61 3.55 5.96
C ALA A 207 25.84 2.67 6.12
N SER A 208 27.03 3.19 5.84
CA SER A 208 28.30 2.47 6.05
C SER A 208 28.53 2.15 7.53
N GLU A 209 28.26 3.10 8.43
CA GLU A 209 28.32 2.87 9.88
C GLU A 209 27.35 1.77 10.31
N VAL A 210 26.07 1.88 9.92
CA VAL A 210 25.01 0.97 10.34
C VAL A 210 25.26 -0.45 9.81
N VAL A 211 25.57 -0.59 8.52
CA VAL A 211 25.85 -1.90 7.90
C VAL A 211 27.07 -2.56 8.54
N ARG A 212 28.16 -1.81 8.76
CA ARG A 212 29.35 -2.33 9.43
C ARG A 212 29.06 -2.77 10.87
N ASN A 213 28.37 -1.93 11.64
CA ASN A 213 28.15 -2.20 13.06
C ASN A 213 27.11 -3.30 13.32
N ARG A 214 26.08 -3.42 12.47
CA ARG A 214 24.98 -4.38 12.66
C ARG A 214 25.18 -5.69 11.90
N LEU A 215 25.85 -5.66 10.75
CA LEU A 215 26.02 -6.84 9.88
C LEU A 215 27.47 -7.30 9.74
N GLY A 216 28.45 -6.49 10.16
CA GLY A 216 29.87 -6.85 10.09
C GLY A 216 30.44 -6.90 8.68
N ILE A 217 29.79 -6.25 7.70
CA ILE A 217 30.22 -6.21 6.30
C ILE A 217 30.44 -4.77 5.83
N ARG A 218 31.07 -4.58 4.66
CA ARG A 218 31.16 -3.26 4.03
C ARG A 218 29.88 -2.92 3.27
N MET A 219 29.59 -1.63 3.11
CA MET A 219 28.37 -1.17 2.43
C MET A 219 28.29 -1.68 0.99
N GLU A 220 29.42 -1.76 0.30
CA GLU A 220 29.49 -2.20 -1.10
C GLU A 220 29.19 -3.70 -1.28
N GLU A 221 29.22 -4.46 -0.18
CA GLU A 221 28.88 -5.89 -0.16
C GLU A 221 27.41 -6.13 0.20
N ALA A 222 26.69 -5.08 0.65
CA ALA A 222 25.32 -5.20 1.09
C ALA A 222 24.38 -5.49 -0.08
N THR A 223 23.48 -6.45 0.13
CA THR A 223 22.47 -6.85 -0.86
C THR A 223 21.06 -6.60 -0.32
N ARG A 224 20.03 -6.84 -1.16
CA ARG A 224 18.63 -6.84 -0.71
C ARG A 224 18.41 -7.79 0.49
N ALA A 225 19.10 -8.93 0.52
CA ALA A 225 18.97 -9.90 1.61
C ALA A 225 19.49 -9.35 2.96
N ASP A 226 20.58 -8.59 2.90
CA ASP A 226 21.17 -7.91 4.04
C ASP A 226 20.29 -6.74 4.52
N ALA A 227 19.69 -5.99 3.59
CA ALA A 227 18.73 -4.93 3.93
C ALA A 227 17.49 -5.47 4.66
N LEU A 228 16.94 -6.62 4.23
CA LEU A 228 15.81 -7.25 4.91
C LEU A 228 16.15 -7.67 6.35
N ALA A 229 17.34 -8.23 6.58
CA ALA A 229 17.78 -8.60 7.92
C ALA A 229 18.03 -7.38 8.81
N LEU A 230 18.66 -6.34 8.25
CA LEU A 230 18.97 -5.11 8.96
C LEU A 230 17.69 -4.39 9.42
N LEU A 231 16.72 -4.22 8.52
CA LEU A 231 15.48 -3.49 8.79
C LEU A 231 14.46 -4.28 9.61
N ARG A 232 14.68 -5.59 9.82
CA ARG A 232 13.81 -6.40 10.70
C ARG A 232 13.81 -5.90 12.15
N GLY A 233 14.91 -5.30 12.62
CA GLY A 233 14.95 -4.61 13.91
C GLY A 233 14.68 -5.48 15.15
N ARG A 234 15.06 -6.77 15.14
CA ARG A 234 14.70 -7.75 16.19
C ARG A 234 15.14 -7.37 17.59
N ASP A 235 16.21 -6.60 17.71
CA ASP A 235 16.82 -6.23 19.01
C ASP A 235 15.84 -5.49 19.93
N PHE A 236 14.74 -4.97 19.38
CA PHE A 236 13.73 -4.23 20.13
C PHE A 236 12.42 -5.00 20.32
N ASP A 237 12.23 -6.19 19.73
CA ASP A 237 10.94 -6.89 19.72
C ASP A 237 10.37 -7.13 21.12
N ALA A 238 11.23 -7.40 22.12
CA ALA A 238 10.84 -7.61 23.50
C ALA A 238 10.12 -6.39 24.12
N ALA A 239 10.37 -5.19 23.60
CA ALA A 239 9.73 -3.97 24.07
C ALA A 239 8.32 -3.74 23.46
N PHE A 240 7.93 -4.55 22.48
CA PHE A 240 6.69 -4.46 21.70
C PHE A 240 5.90 -5.78 21.76
N PRO A 241 5.41 -6.20 22.95
CA PRO A 241 4.74 -7.50 23.08
C PRO A 241 3.39 -7.50 22.36
N SER A 242 3.03 -8.63 21.74
CA SER A 242 1.76 -8.79 21.02
C SER A 242 0.53 -8.54 21.89
N SER A 243 0.61 -8.84 23.19
CA SER A 243 -0.48 -8.64 24.16
C SER A 243 -0.81 -7.18 24.42
N GLU A 244 0.15 -6.27 24.21
CA GLU A 244 -0.03 -4.83 24.43
C GLU A 244 -0.29 -4.07 23.13
N LEU A 245 -0.25 -4.74 21.97
CA LEU A 245 -0.36 -4.12 20.65
C LEU A 245 -1.66 -3.32 20.49
N GLU A 246 -2.81 -3.99 20.63
CA GLU A 246 -4.12 -3.32 20.54
C GLU A 246 -4.41 -2.42 21.77
N PRO A 247 -4.20 -2.85 23.02
CA PRO A 247 -4.46 -2.01 24.20
C PRO A 247 -3.68 -0.69 24.20
N ALA A 248 -2.40 -0.70 23.83
CA ALA A 248 -1.57 0.52 23.83
C ALA A 248 -2.06 1.53 22.79
N VAL A 249 -2.42 1.06 21.60
CA VAL A 249 -2.93 1.91 20.51
C VAL A 249 -4.28 2.51 20.89
N ARG A 250 -5.23 1.70 21.37
CA ARG A 250 -6.54 2.19 21.84
C ARG A 250 -6.40 3.20 22.97
N ARG A 251 -5.52 2.93 23.93
CA ARG A 251 -5.22 3.86 25.03
C ARG A 251 -4.68 5.19 24.51
N GLN A 252 -3.73 5.15 23.58
CA GLN A 252 -3.15 6.38 23.02
C GLN A 252 -4.21 7.24 22.31
N VAL A 253 -5.04 6.65 21.45
CA VAL A 253 -6.10 7.38 20.74
C VAL A 253 -7.12 7.96 21.74
N GLY A 254 -7.51 7.19 22.75
CA GLY A 254 -8.39 7.67 23.81
C GLY A 254 -7.80 8.82 24.63
N GLU A 255 -6.51 8.77 24.95
CA GLU A 255 -5.79 9.84 25.66
C GLU A 255 -5.61 11.12 24.80
N MET A 256 -5.76 11.02 23.47
CA MET A 256 -5.87 12.18 22.56
C MET A 256 -7.29 12.78 22.51
N GLY A 257 -8.27 12.15 23.15
CA GLY A 257 -9.68 12.56 23.10
C GLY A 257 -10.41 12.09 21.83
N ILE A 258 -9.87 11.10 21.13
CA ILE A 258 -10.45 10.50 19.94
C ILE A 258 -11.06 9.15 20.32
N ASP A 259 -12.26 8.83 19.85
CA ASP A 259 -12.79 7.48 19.95
C ASP A 259 -12.19 6.60 18.84
N ALA A 260 -11.43 5.58 19.23
CA ALA A 260 -10.78 4.64 18.31
C ALA A 260 -11.78 3.83 17.47
N GLU A 261 -13.03 3.69 17.93
CA GLU A 261 -14.08 2.96 17.21
C GLU A 261 -14.98 3.91 16.41
N ALA A 262 -14.76 5.23 16.49
CA ALA A 262 -15.54 6.26 15.81
C ALA A 262 -17.07 6.08 15.98
N GLY A 263 -17.53 5.77 17.20
CA GLY A 263 -18.93 5.50 17.50
C GLY A 263 -19.42 4.12 17.06
N GLY A 264 -18.52 3.14 16.95
CA GLY A 264 -18.80 1.77 16.49
C GLY A 264 -18.71 1.57 14.97
N ARG A 265 -18.24 2.57 14.23
CA ARG A 265 -18.05 2.52 12.78
C ARG A 265 -16.75 1.83 12.37
N ILE A 266 -15.74 1.88 13.25
CA ILE A 266 -14.47 1.16 13.07
C ILE A 266 -14.52 -0.13 13.89
N VAL A 267 -14.41 -1.27 13.20
CA VAL A 267 -14.42 -2.60 13.80
C VAL A 267 -12.99 -3.16 13.82
N PHE A 268 -12.46 -3.40 15.02
CA PHE A 268 -11.18 -4.07 15.19
C PHE A 268 -11.37 -5.58 15.00
N ASP A 269 -10.89 -6.11 13.89
CA ASP A 269 -10.89 -7.53 13.61
C ASP A 269 -9.55 -8.14 14.03
N THR A 270 -9.45 -8.55 15.30
CA THR A 270 -8.24 -9.11 15.93
C THR A 270 -8.27 -10.63 16.08
N GLY A 271 -9.39 -11.26 15.72
CA GLY A 271 -9.57 -12.70 15.84
C GLY A 271 -8.58 -13.49 14.97
N GLU A 272 -8.00 -14.55 15.54
CA GLU A 272 -7.15 -15.48 14.79
C GLU A 272 -8.01 -16.45 13.97
N ARG A 273 -7.70 -16.56 12.68
CA ARG A 273 -8.38 -17.45 11.73
C ARG A 273 -7.38 -18.04 10.76
N GLU A 274 -7.63 -19.28 10.34
CA GLU A 274 -6.89 -19.89 9.23
C GLU A 274 -7.07 -19.06 7.96
N GLY A 275 -6.01 -18.90 7.16
CA GLY A 275 -6.03 -18.09 5.94
C GLY A 275 -6.00 -16.56 6.15
N LYS A 276 -6.18 -16.05 7.39
CA LYS A 276 -6.07 -14.62 7.68
C LYS A 276 -4.65 -14.12 7.41
N ARG A 277 -4.54 -13.03 6.64
CA ARG A 277 -3.25 -12.38 6.35
C ARG A 277 -2.56 -11.96 7.65
N SER A 278 -1.23 -12.10 7.68
CA SER A 278 -0.43 -11.77 8.86
C SER A 278 -0.24 -10.27 9.06
N ARG A 279 -0.13 -9.51 7.97
CA ARG A 279 0.03 -8.05 8.01
C ARG A 279 -1.33 -7.39 8.27
N ALA A 280 -1.34 -6.38 9.15
CA ALA A 280 -2.54 -5.58 9.39
C ALA A 280 -2.92 -4.79 8.13
N PHE A 281 -4.22 -4.49 7.98
CA PHE A 281 -4.75 -3.66 6.91
C PHE A 281 -6.06 -2.97 7.33
N CYS A 282 -6.33 -1.82 6.74
CA CYS A 282 -7.62 -1.13 6.80
C CYS A 282 -8.48 -1.49 5.59
N ALA A 283 -9.74 -1.86 5.82
CA ALA A 283 -10.74 -2.08 4.77
C ALA A 283 -11.94 -1.14 4.98
N PRO A 284 -11.99 0.01 4.28
CA PRO A 284 -13.19 0.84 4.24
C PRO A 284 -14.25 0.10 3.42
N VAL A 285 -15.31 -0.42 4.05
CA VAL A 285 -16.34 -1.21 3.36
C VAL A 285 -17.56 -0.35 3.02
N ARG A 286 -17.91 0.59 3.88
CA ARG A 286 -18.95 1.59 3.59
C ARG A 286 -18.61 2.86 4.34
N VAL A 287 -17.90 3.79 3.71
CA VAL A 287 -17.41 5.00 4.38
C VAL A 287 -18.59 5.94 4.71
N PRO A 288 -18.66 6.55 5.91
CA PRO A 288 -17.86 6.27 7.10
C PRO A 288 -18.40 5.12 7.97
N GLU A 289 -19.56 4.57 7.65
CA GLU A 289 -20.38 3.71 8.53
C GLU A 289 -19.83 2.32 8.84
N GLU A 290 -18.89 1.81 8.05
CA GLU A 290 -18.33 0.47 8.23
C GLU A 290 -16.89 0.41 7.71
N VAL A 291 -15.95 0.37 8.64
CA VAL A 291 -14.51 0.28 8.38
C VAL A 291 -13.91 -0.82 9.24
N TYR A 292 -13.16 -1.73 8.65
CA TYR A 292 -12.49 -2.80 9.40
C TYR A 292 -11.00 -2.47 9.56
N LEU A 293 -10.52 -2.48 10.80
CA LEU A 293 -9.10 -2.51 11.11
C LEU A 293 -8.72 -3.96 11.43
N VAL A 294 -8.10 -4.61 10.46
CA VAL A 294 -7.78 -6.05 10.54
C VAL A 294 -6.35 -6.21 10.99
N LEU A 295 -6.13 -7.02 12.02
CA LEU A 295 -4.78 -7.37 12.48
C LEU A 295 -4.68 -8.81 12.96
N ARG A 296 -3.46 -9.36 12.88
CA ARG A 296 -3.06 -10.59 13.54
C ARG A 296 -1.86 -10.27 14.44
N PRO A 297 -2.05 -10.20 15.76
CA PRO A 297 -1.02 -9.68 16.67
C PRO A 297 0.11 -10.70 16.86
N HIS A 298 1.26 -10.52 16.19
CA HIS A 298 2.47 -11.31 16.46
C HIS A 298 3.43 -10.56 17.39
N GLY A 299 3.39 -9.23 17.36
CA GLY A 299 4.25 -8.35 18.17
C GLY A 299 5.52 -7.94 17.42
N GLY A 300 6.35 -7.17 18.10
CA GLY A 300 7.52 -6.53 17.50
C GLY A 300 7.21 -5.15 16.93
N GLN A 301 8.28 -4.38 16.70
CA GLN A 301 8.16 -2.96 16.32
C GLN A 301 7.43 -2.76 14.98
N SER A 302 7.60 -3.69 14.04
CA SER A 302 6.94 -3.64 12.74
C SER A 302 5.42 -3.82 12.83
N ASP A 303 4.94 -4.67 13.75
CA ASP A 303 3.50 -4.87 13.95
C ASP A 303 2.85 -3.64 14.59
N TYR A 304 3.53 -3.00 15.55
CA TYR A 304 3.09 -1.73 16.14
C TYR A 304 3.02 -0.63 15.09
N ARG A 305 4.06 -0.48 14.26
CA ARG A 305 4.08 0.51 13.18
C ARG A 305 2.93 0.28 12.21
N THR A 306 2.74 -0.96 11.77
CA THR A 306 1.67 -1.31 10.82
C THR A 306 0.31 -1.07 11.45
N LEU A 307 0.07 -1.46 12.70
CA LEU A 307 -1.23 -1.19 13.35
C LEU A 307 -1.51 0.31 13.45
N LEU A 308 -0.52 1.12 13.84
CA LEU A 308 -0.68 2.58 13.90
C LEU A 308 -0.96 3.18 12.51
N HIS A 309 -0.27 2.70 11.48
CA HIS A 309 -0.48 3.10 10.09
C HIS A 309 -1.93 2.82 9.64
N GLU A 310 -2.37 1.57 9.79
CA GLU A 310 -3.71 1.16 9.39
C GLU A 310 -4.82 1.79 10.26
N LEU A 311 -4.52 2.08 11.53
CA LEU A 311 -5.40 2.88 12.39
C LEU A 311 -5.59 4.30 11.81
N GLY A 312 -4.53 4.93 11.30
CA GLY A 312 -4.65 6.25 10.68
C GLY A 312 -5.63 6.23 9.51
N HIS A 313 -5.54 5.24 8.62
CA HIS A 313 -6.55 5.02 7.57
C HIS A 313 -7.94 4.79 8.15
N ALA A 314 -8.06 3.93 9.17
CA ALA A 314 -9.36 3.62 9.77
C ALA A 314 -10.02 4.85 10.39
N LEU A 315 -9.26 5.70 11.08
CA LEU A 315 -9.72 6.96 11.64
C LEU A 315 -10.09 7.96 10.56
N HIS A 316 -9.31 8.08 9.48
CA HIS A 316 -9.68 8.91 8.33
C HIS A 316 -11.08 8.53 7.83
N PHE A 317 -11.27 7.27 7.46
CA PHE A 317 -12.53 6.83 6.86
C PHE A 317 -13.67 6.82 7.88
N GLY A 318 -13.43 6.36 9.10
CA GLY A 318 -14.42 6.29 10.16
C GLY A 318 -14.92 7.66 10.64
N TYR A 319 -14.12 8.73 10.52
CA TYR A 319 -14.55 10.10 10.85
C TYR A 319 -14.97 10.94 9.64
N MET A 320 -15.03 10.35 8.45
CA MET A 320 -15.50 11.06 7.26
C MET A 320 -16.93 11.57 7.44
N ARG A 321 -17.22 12.72 6.84
CA ARG A 321 -18.55 13.33 6.88
C ARG A 321 -19.54 12.54 6.01
N PRO A 322 -20.68 12.06 6.56
CA PRO A 322 -21.60 11.21 5.80
C PRO A 322 -22.38 11.97 4.72
N ASP A 323 -22.47 13.30 4.82
CA ASP A 323 -23.22 14.17 3.90
C ASP A 323 -22.43 14.60 2.65
N LEU A 324 -21.15 14.23 2.56
CA LEU A 324 -20.34 14.49 1.38
C LEU A 324 -20.73 13.55 0.22
N PRO A 325 -20.58 13.99 -1.04
CA PRO A 325 -20.64 13.11 -2.21
C PRO A 325 -19.69 11.90 -2.09
N PHE A 326 -20.12 10.76 -2.63
CA PHE A 326 -19.37 9.50 -2.64
C PHE A 326 -17.88 9.69 -2.99
N GLU A 327 -17.60 10.39 -4.09
CA GLU A 327 -16.24 10.61 -4.57
C GLU A 327 -15.35 11.40 -3.61
N TYR A 328 -15.92 12.20 -2.71
CA TYR A 328 -15.16 12.93 -1.69
C TYR A 328 -15.09 12.19 -0.36
N ARG A 329 -16.01 11.25 -0.11
CA ARG A 329 -15.94 10.39 1.07
C ARG A 329 -14.91 9.28 0.91
N TRP A 330 -14.77 8.75 -0.31
CA TRP A 330 -14.05 7.50 -0.55
C TRP A 330 -12.92 7.61 -1.59
N LEU A 331 -13.14 8.33 -2.70
CA LEU A 331 -12.20 8.36 -3.85
C LEU A 331 -11.18 9.50 -3.80
N GLY A 332 -11.03 10.18 -2.67
CA GLY A 332 -10.13 11.34 -2.54
C GLY A 332 -8.66 11.02 -2.80
N ASP A 333 -7.81 12.04 -2.85
CA ASP A 333 -6.36 11.86 -3.02
C ASP A 333 -5.78 10.92 -1.94
N ASN A 334 -5.17 9.82 -2.40
CA ASN A 334 -4.55 8.82 -1.54
C ASN A 334 -3.48 9.42 -0.62
N SER A 335 -2.81 10.51 -1.02
CA SER A 335 -1.85 11.22 -0.17
C SER A 335 -2.45 11.70 1.15
N ILE A 336 -3.77 11.98 1.19
CA ILE A 336 -4.47 12.38 2.41
C ILE A 336 -4.64 11.19 3.34
N THR A 337 -5.05 10.01 2.85
CA THR A 337 -5.19 8.84 3.73
C THR A 337 -3.83 8.34 4.21
N GLU A 338 -2.80 8.38 3.37
CA GLU A 338 -1.41 8.13 3.75
C GLU A 338 -0.91 9.15 4.78
N SER A 339 -1.30 10.43 4.69
CA SER A 339 -0.94 11.43 5.70
C SER A 339 -1.51 11.10 7.09
N TYR A 340 -2.73 10.58 7.16
CA TYR A 340 -3.29 10.08 8.42
C TYR A 340 -2.52 8.85 8.91
N ALA A 341 -2.24 7.89 8.03
CA ALA A 341 -1.50 6.69 8.38
C ALA A 341 -0.09 7.02 8.92
N MET A 342 0.66 7.84 8.20
CA MET A 342 1.99 8.30 8.58
C MET A 342 1.98 9.14 9.87
N LEU A 343 0.95 9.96 10.10
CA LEU A 343 0.83 10.72 11.34
C LEU A 343 0.86 9.81 12.57
N PHE A 344 0.16 8.67 12.51
CA PHE A 344 0.11 7.73 13.63
C PHE A 344 1.33 6.82 13.69
N ASP A 345 1.82 6.30 12.56
CA ASP A 345 2.99 5.40 12.58
C ASP A 345 4.29 6.13 13.00
N HIS A 346 4.39 7.44 12.72
CA HIS A 346 5.52 8.28 13.10
C HIS A 346 5.59 8.54 14.62
N LEU A 347 4.56 8.17 15.39
CA LEU A 347 4.63 8.18 16.85
C LEU A 347 5.75 7.29 17.39
N LEU A 348 6.18 6.28 16.63
CA LEU A 348 7.37 5.49 16.96
C LEU A 348 8.68 6.30 16.92
N HIS A 349 8.69 7.48 16.33
CA HIS A 349 9.85 8.38 16.37
C HIS A 349 9.83 9.31 17.61
N ASP A 350 8.72 9.39 18.34
CA ASP A 350 8.58 10.25 19.51
C ASP A 350 9.06 9.57 20.80
N SER A 351 9.92 10.26 21.54
CA SER A 351 10.50 9.70 22.78
C SER A 351 9.46 9.60 23.91
N GLY A 352 8.50 10.54 23.97
CA GLY A 352 7.45 10.53 24.98
C GLY A 352 6.49 9.37 24.77
N TRP A 353 6.11 9.13 23.52
CA TRP A 353 5.27 8.02 23.11
C TRP A 353 5.92 6.68 23.42
N LEU A 354 7.18 6.48 22.99
CA LEU A 354 7.90 5.23 23.25
C LEU A 354 7.97 4.91 24.76
N LEU A 355 8.26 5.90 25.60
CA LEU A 355 8.33 5.72 27.06
C LEU A 355 6.97 5.47 27.73
N ARG A 356 5.85 5.86 27.08
CA ARG A 356 4.51 5.80 27.66
C ARG A 356 3.74 4.54 27.24
N TYR A 357 3.99 4.03 26.04
CA TYR A 357 3.17 2.99 25.41
C TYR A 357 3.94 1.73 24.99
N THR A 358 5.25 1.69 25.26
CA THR A 358 6.09 0.51 25.02
C THR A 358 6.87 0.15 26.28
N SER A 359 7.53 -1.00 26.27
CA SER A 359 8.43 -1.39 27.37
C SER A 359 9.87 -0.91 27.20
N LEU A 360 10.16 -0.01 26.23
CA LEU A 360 11.49 0.56 26.04
C LEU A 360 11.90 1.40 27.26
N SER A 361 13.08 1.13 27.79
CA SER A 361 13.66 1.96 28.85
C SER A 361 14.21 3.28 28.30
N ARG A 362 14.39 4.27 29.18
CA ARG A 362 15.07 5.54 28.84
C ARG A 362 16.46 5.37 28.22
N LYS A 363 17.13 4.23 28.50
CA LYS A 363 18.45 3.91 27.94
C LYS A 363 18.38 3.34 26.52
N GLU A 364 17.29 2.65 26.19
CA GLU A 364 17.10 2.01 24.87
C GLU A 364 16.50 2.97 23.83
N VAL A 365 15.65 3.92 24.26
CA VAL A 365 14.97 4.88 23.37
C VAL A 365 15.92 5.58 22.38
N PRO A 366 17.10 6.10 22.78
CA PRO A 366 18.01 6.73 21.82
C PRO A 366 18.50 5.77 20.72
N ALA A 367 18.79 4.51 21.06
CA ALA A 367 19.24 3.50 20.11
C ALA A 367 18.11 3.08 19.17
N PHE A 368 16.88 2.91 19.71
CA PHE A 368 15.69 2.65 18.89
C PHE A 368 15.44 3.77 17.89
N ARG A 369 15.42 5.03 18.35
CA ARG A 369 15.17 6.19 17.47
C ARG A 369 16.24 6.36 16.40
N ARG A 370 17.50 6.02 16.68
CA ARG A 370 18.55 6.03 15.66
C ARG A 370 18.33 4.94 14.60
N ALA A 371 17.88 3.75 15.00
CA ALA A 371 17.51 2.69 14.06
C ALA A 371 16.27 3.06 13.23
N ALA A 372 15.21 3.57 13.86
CA ALA A 372 14.00 4.03 13.19
C ALA A 372 14.29 5.19 12.22
N GLY A 373 15.13 6.16 12.61
CA GLY A 373 15.53 7.25 11.73
C GLY A 373 16.37 6.80 10.53
N PHE A 374 17.20 5.77 10.70
CA PHE A 374 17.92 5.16 9.57
C PHE A 374 16.96 4.42 8.63
N GLU A 375 16.00 3.69 9.17
CA GLU A 375 14.95 3.02 8.38
C GLU A 375 14.14 4.04 7.58
N GLU A 376 13.72 5.14 8.19
CA GLU A 376 12.99 6.23 7.53
C GLU A 376 13.81 6.85 6.39
N LEU A 377 15.08 7.18 6.65
CA LEU A 377 15.98 7.69 5.62
C LEU A 377 16.14 6.69 4.45
N HIS A 378 16.25 5.39 4.75
CA HIS A 378 16.32 4.37 3.72
C HIS A 378 15.06 4.35 2.85
N PHE A 379 13.87 4.37 3.45
CA PHE A 379 12.61 4.33 2.72
C PHE A 379 12.37 5.62 1.93
N LEU A 380 12.60 6.80 2.49
CA LEU A 380 12.50 8.07 1.77
C LEU A 380 13.41 8.10 0.54
N ARG A 381 14.69 7.72 0.70
CA ARG A 381 15.62 7.62 -0.44
C ARG A 381 15.16 6.59 -1.46
N ARG A 382 14.67 5.43 -1.01
CA ARG A 382 14.14 4.40 -1.90
C ARG A 382 12.91 4.87 -2.68
N TYR A 383 11.97 5.60 -2.06
CA TYR A 383 10.80 6.15 -2.76
C TYR A 383 11.20 7.25 -3.75
N CYS A 384 12.16 8.11 -3.38
CA CYS A 384 12.74 9.10 -4.29
C CYS A 384 13.43 8.48 -5.51
N ALA A 385 14.05 7.32 -5.36
CA ALA A 385 14.60 6.55 -6.48
C ALA A 385 13.51 5.84 -7.28
N LYS A 386 12.47 5.33 -6.60
CA LYS A 386 11.36 4.62 -7.23
C LYS A 386 10.62 5.50 -8.24
N ILE A 387 10.28 6.75 -7.89
CA ILE A 387 9.54 7.62 -8.83
C ILE A 387 10.32 7.85 -10.14
N GLN A 388 11.66 7.92 -10.08
CA GLN A 388 12.49 8.04 -11.28
C GLN A 388 12.40 6.77 -12.15
N TYR A 389 12.49 5.61 -11.51
CA TYR A 389 12.30 4.32 -12.19
C TYR A 389 10.91 4.21 -12.82
N GLU A 390 9.85 4.58 -12.10
CA GLU A 390 8.47 4.53 -12.62
C GLU A 390 8.30 5.47 -13.83
N LEU A 391 8.88 6.67 -13.80
CA LEU A 391 8.82 7.59 -14.94
C LEU A 391 9.58 7.08 -16.17
N GLU A 392 10.72 6.42 -15.98
CA GLU A 392 11.44 5.76 -17.08
C GLU A 392 10.67 4.56 -17.63
N LEU A 393 10.02 3.81 -16.74
CA LEU A 393 9.26 2.61 -17.06
C LEU A 393 7.98 2.93 -17.83
N TYR A 394 7.18 3.90 -17.35
CA TYR A 394 5.94 4.32 -18.00
C TYR A 394 6.15 5.33 -19.14
N GLY A 395 7.26 6.05 -19.13
CA GLY A 395 7.67 6.91 -20.23
C GLY A 395 8.05 6.11 -21.47
N ASN A 396 8.12 6.78 -22.62
CA ASN A 396 8.56 6.16 -23.88
C ASN A 396 10.10 6.03 -23.98
N ALA A 397 10.81 6.13 -22.85
CA ALA A 397 12.27 6.13 -22.77
C ALA A 397 12.87 4.72 -22.63
N THR A 398 12.07 3.73 -22.22
CA THR A 398 12.52 2.33 -22.11
C THR A 398 11.84 1.49 -23.21
N PRO A 399 12.60 0.80 -24.09
CA PRO A 399 12.06 0.02 -25.21
C PRO A 399 11.10 -1.11 -24.84
#